data_AF-F3FVP5-F1
#
_entry.id   AF-F3FVP5-F1
#
_cell.length_a   1.000
_cell.length_b   1.000
_cell.length_c   1.000
_cell.angle_alpha   90.00
_cell.angle_beta   90.00
_cell.angle_gamma   90.00
#
_symmetry.space_group_name_H-M   'P 1'
#
loop_
_entity.id
_entity.type
_entity.pdbx_description
1 polymer ?
#
loop_
_entity_poly.entity_id
_entity_poly.type
_entity_poly.pdbx_seq_one_letter_code
_entity_poly.pdbx_strand_id
1 'polypeptide(L)'
;SRANALAQHLRQHGVKAGTRVAILLDRSVELLTGMLATLKCGAAYLALDRLAPEERVRFMLEDSEALMLLTRSELTAPETTPRLDLDTLDLSVAHQGPVTLADEVADETPACIIYTSGST
;
A
#
# COMPACT_ATOMS: atom_id res chain seq x y z
N SER A 1 -11.51 -7.50 11.04
CA SER A 1 -11.67 -7.46 9.56
C SER A 1 -10.32 -7.63 8.89
N ARG A 2 -10.25 -8.12 7.63
CA ARG A 2 -8.98 -8.34 6.92
C ARG A 2 -8.15 -7.06 6.78
N ALA A 3 -8.78 -5.92 6.51
CA ALA A 3 -8.11 -4.62 6.43
C ALA A 3 -7.49 -4.16 7.76
N ASN A 4 -8.13 -4.48 8.90
CA ASN A 4 -7.58 -4.18 10.23
C ASN A 4 -6.33 -5.02 10.53
N ALA A 5 -6.39 -6.31 10.22
CA ALA A 5 -5.26 -7.23 10.38
C ALA A 5 -4.07 -6.81 9.50
N LEU A 6 -4.34 -6.46 8.24
CA LEU A 6 -3.31 -5.94 7.33
C LEU A 6 -2.75 -4.60 7.84
N ALA A 7 -3.58 -3.67 8.33
CA ALA A 7 -3.10 -2.41 8.90
C ALA A 7 -2.14 -2.62 10.08
N GLN A 8 -2.46 -3.57 10.97
CA GLN A 8 -1.57 -3.90 12.08
C GLN A 8 -0.23 -4.47 11.59
N HIS A 9 -0.28 -5.37 10.61
CA HIS A 9 0.92 -5.90 9.97
C HIS A 9 1.76 -4.79 9.32
N LEU A 10 1.12 -3.87 8.59
CA LEU A 10 1.79 -2.72 7.98
C LEU A 10 2.46 -1.81 9.02
N ARG A 11 1.80 -1.54 10.16
CA ARG A 11 2.39 -0.77 11.27
C ARG A 11 3.62 -1.45 11.87
N GLN A 12 3.60 -2.77 12.00
CA GLN A 12 4.78 -3.55 12.44
C GLN A 12 5.96 -3.42 11.47
N HIS A 13 5.68 -3.12 10.19
CA HIS A 13 6.68 -2.86 9.14
C HIS A 13 6.96 -1.36 8.93
N GLY A 14 6.58 -0.50 9.89
CA GLY A 14 6.94 0.92 9.89
C GLY A 14 5.98 1.85 9.16
N VAL A 15 4.87 1.34 8.59
CA VAL A 15 3.84 2.19 7.99
C VAL A 15 3.14 2.99 9.08
N LYS A 16 3.17 4.32 8.94
CA LYS A 16 2.62 5.29 9.89
C LYS A 16 2.09 6.52 9.15
N ALA A 17 1.50 7.46 9.88
CA ALA A 17 1.07 8.73 9.31
C ALA A 17 2.22 9.42 8.53
N GLY A 18 1.91 9.94 7.34
CA GLY A 18 2.87 10.57 6.43
C GLY A 18 3.71 9.61 5.58
N THR A 19 3.60 8.29 5.78
CA THR A 19 4.22 7.29 4.89
C THR A 19 3.35 7.01 3.66
N ARG A 20 3.93 6.35 2.66
CA ARG A 20 3.28 6.00 1.39
C ARG A 20 3.39 4.49 1.16
N VAL A 21 2.30 3.88 0.71
CA VAL A 21 2.24 2.45 0.39
C VAL A 21 1.78 2.31 -1.06
N ALA A 22 2.64 1.75 -1.91
CA ALA A 22 2.28 1.44 -3.28
C ALA A 22 1.41 0.18 -3.34
N ILE A 23 0.47 0.13 -4.28
CA ILE A 23 -0.42 -1.00 -4.49
C ILE A 23 -0.44 -1.32 -5.99
N LEU A 24 0.05 -2.50 -6.35
CA LEU A 24 0.04 -3.05 -7.70
C LEU A 24 -0.84 -4.30 -7.73
N LEU A 25 -2.14 -4.12 -7.97
CA LEU A 25 -3.15 -5.18 -7.95
C LEU A 25 -4.20 -4.95 -9.04
N ASP A 26 -4.85 -6.02 -9.47
CA ASP A 26 -6.10 -5.91 -10.23
C ASP A 26 -7.23 -5.36 -9.37
N ARG A 27 -8.33 -4.99 -10.03
CA ARG A 27 -9.62 -4.80 -9.37
C ARG A 27 -10.02 -6.07 -8.62
N SER A 28 -9.89 -6.03 -7.29
CA SER A 28 -10.18 -7.16 -6.41
C SER A 28 -10.55 -6.70 -5.00
N VAL A 29 -10.98 -7.63 -4.16
CA VAL A 29 -11.17 -7.38 -2.72
C VAL A 29 -9.84 -7.06 -2.03
N GLU A 30 -8.73 -7.60 -2.54
CA GLU A 30 -7.40 -7.35 -2.00
C GLU A 30 -6.95 -5.91 -2.26
N LEU A 31 -7.26 -5.35 -3.43
CA LEU A 31 -7.06 -3.94 -3.72
C LEU A 31 -7.78 -3.06 -2.68
N LEU A 32 -9.07 -3.29 -2.46
CA LEU A 32 -9.84 -2.54 -1.46
C LEU A 32 -9.29 -2.76 -0.03
N THR A 33 -8.86 -3.98 0.28
CA THR A 33 -8.27 -4.32 1.59
C THR A 33 -6.96 -3.57 1.81
N GLY A 34 -6.09 -3.52 0.80
CA GLY A 34 -4.83 -2.78 0.82
C GLY A 34 -5.06 -1.28 0.99
N MET A 35 -5.96 -0.68 0.21
CA MET A 35 -6.32 0.74 0.33
C MET A 35 -6.82 1.07 1.74
N LEU A 36 -7.79 0.30 2.25
CA LEU A 36 -8.34 0.53 3.60
C LEU A 36 -7.31 0.30 4.70
N ALA A 37 -6.43 -0.69 4.55
CA ALA A 37 -5.37 -0.96 5.52
C ALA A 37 -4.36 0.18 5.58
N THR A 38 -3.93 0.69 4.42
CA THR A 38 -3.05 1.86 4.31
C THR A 38 -3.67 3.09 4.96
N LEU A 39 -4.92 3.39 4.65
CA LEU A 39 -5.63 4.53 5.25
C LEU A 39 -5.79 4.38 6.77
N LYS A 40 -6.01 3.16 7.27
CA LYS A 40 -6.06 2.90 8.73
C LYS A 40 -4.73 3.14 9.43
N CYS A 41 -3.61 3.12 8.70
CA CYS A 41 -2.31 3.52 9.22
C CYS A 41 -2.09 5.05 9.20
N GLY A 42 -3.03 5.82 8.64
CA GLY A 42 -2.84 7.24 8.34
C GLY A 42 -1.88 7.47 7.17
N ALA A 43 -1.59 6.44 6.38
CA ALA A 43 -0.68 6.52 5.25
C ALA A 43 -1.44 6.81 3.95
N ALA A 44 -0.75 7.36 2.96
CA ALA A 44 -1.27 7.53 1.61
C ALA A 44 -1.04 6.26 0.79
N TYR A 45 -2.01 5.85 0.00
CA TYR A 45 -1.77 4.79 -0.99
C TYR A 45 -1.40 5.38 -2.36
N LEU A 46 -0.48 4.73 -3.06
CA LEU A 46 -0.16 4.97 -4.47
C LEU A 46 -0.75 3.82 -5.28
N ALA A 47 -1.73 4.11 -6.16
CA ALA A 47 -2.29 3.11 -7.05
C ALA A 47 -1.42 2.99 -8.31
N LEU A 48 -0.79 1.83 -8.51
CA LEU A 48 0.01 1.54 -9.69
C LEU A 48 -0.84 0.81 -10.73
N ASP A 49 -0.70 1.21 -11.99
CA ASP A 49 -1.31 0.51 -13.11
C ASP A 49 -0.42 -0.68 -13.52
N ARG A 50 -0.96 -1.89 -13.49
CA ARG A 50 -0.24 -3.08 -13.93
C ARG A 50 0.00 -3.11 -15.44
N LEU A 51 -0.82 -2.41 -16.22
CA LEU A 51 -0.61 -2.30 -17.66
C LEU A 51 0.49 -1.29 -18.01
N ALA A 52 1.02 -0.55 -17.02
CA ALA A 52 2.14 0.33 -17.24
C ALA A 52 3.43 -0.47 -17.52
N PRO A 53 4.32 0.02 -18.40
CA PRO A 53 5.64 -0.55 -18.57
C PRO A 53 6.42 -0.61 -17.25
N GLU A 54 7.28 -1.61 -17.08
CA GLU A 54 8.07 -1.80 -15.85
C GLU A 54 8.86 -0.54 -15.46
N GLU A 55 9.49 0.13 -16.43
CA GLU A 55 10.24 1.37 -16.22
C GLU A 55 9.37 2.48 -15.62
N ARG A 56 8.09 2.57 -16.04
CA ARG A 56 7.15 3.54 -15.50
C ARG A 56 6.75 3.20 -14.06
N VAL A 57 6.55 1.92 -13.76
CA VAL A 57 6.29 1.46 -12.39
C VAL A 57 7.50 1.75 -11.49
N ARG A 58 8.71 1.50 -11.99
CA ARG A 58 9.97 1.78 -11.28
C ARG A 58 10.11 3.26 -10.95
N PHE A 59 9.91 4.12 -11.95
CA PHE A 59 9.90 5.57 -11.77
C PHE A 59 8.90 6.00 -10.68
N MET A 60 7.65 5.51 -10.72
CA MET A 60 6.64 5.87 -9.71
C MET A 60 7.01 5.40 -8.31
N LEU A 61 7.61 4.21 -8.18
CA LEU A 61 8.05 3.68 -6.89
C LEU A 61 9.20 4.52 -6.31
N GLU A 62 10.17 4.90 -7.14
CA GLU A 62 11.31 5.73 -6.74
C GLU A 62 10.87 7.16 -6.39
N ASP A 63 10.10 7.81 -7.27
CA ASP A 63 9.64 9.20 -7.09
C ASP A 63 8.69 9.36 -5.90
N SER A 64 7.82 8.36 -5.66
CA SER A 64 6.92 8.42 -4.51
C SER A 64 7.59 8.12 -3.18
N GLU A 65 8.79 7.54 -3.16
CA GLU A 65 9.44 7.03 -1.95
C GLU A 65 8.50 6.10 -1.15
N ALA A 66 7.74 5.26 -1.85
CA ALA A 66 6.85 4.30 -1.20
C ALA A 66 7.65 3.41 -0.25
N LEU A 67 7.21 3.31 1.00
CA LEU A 67 7.86 2.49 2.03
C LEU A 67 7.73 1.00 1.71
N MET A 68 6.60 0.63 1.09
CA MET A 68 6.26 -0.75 0.80
C MET A 68 5.36 -0.85 -0.43
N LEU A 69 5.50 -1.94 -1.19
CA LEU A 69 4.65 -2.34 -2.30
C LEU A 69 3.77 -3.52 -1.89
N LEU A 70 2.45 -3.33 -1.94
CA LEU A 70 1.46 -4.40 -1.85
C LEU A 70 1.17 -4.97 -3.24
N THR A 71 1.31 -6.28 -3.38
CA THR A 71 1.08 -6.96 -4.66
C THR A 71 0.70 -8.43 -4.41
N ARG A 72 0.76 -9.27 -5.43
CA ARG A 72 0.62 -10.71 -5.35
C ARG A 72 1.81 -11.41 -5.96
N SER A 73 2.14 -12.60 -5.46
CA SER A 73 3.32 -13.37 -5.86
C SER A 73 3.40 -13.61 -7.37
N GLU A 74 2.27 -13.75 -8.07
CA GLU A 74 2.25 -13.96 -9.51
C GLU A 74 2.55 -12.70 -10.35
N LEU A 75 2.52 -11.51 -9.74
CA LEU A 75 2.74 -10.25 -10.45
C LEU A 75 4.22 -9.85 -10.42
N THR A 76 4.75 -9.47 -11.57
CA THR A 76 6.09 -8.88 -11.68
C THR A 76 6.05 -7.41 -11.26
N ALA A 77 7.02 -7.00 -10.47
CA ALA A 77 7.25 -5.61 -10.09
C ALA A 77 8.76 -5.34 -9.98
N PRO A 78 9.21 -4.10 -10.16
CA PRO A 78 10.59 -3.71 -9.93
C PRO A 78 11.04 -4.02 -8.48
N GLU A 79 12.27 -4.49 -8.31
CA GLU A 79 12.87 -4.76 -7.00
C GLU A 79 13.46 -3.50 -6.34
N THR A 80 12.77 -2.36 -6.43
CA THR A 80 13.22 -1.07 -5.87
C THR A 80 12.63 -0.75 -4.50
N THR A 81 11.56 -1.45 -4.12
CA THR A 81 10.78 -1.18 -2.90
C THR A 81 10.48 -2.49 -2.18
N PRO A 82 10.55 -2.54 -0.83
CA PRO A 82 10.14 -3.71 -0.07
C PRO A 82 8.74 -4.18 -0.46
N ARG A 83 8.63 -5.46 -0.82
CA ARG A 83 7.43 -6.05 -1.40
C ARG A 83 6.72 -6.95 -0.39
N LEU A 84 5.38 -6.88 -0.36
CA LEU A 84 4.51 -7.75 0.43
C LEU A 84 3.46 -8.39 -0.49
N ASP A 85 3.55 -9.71 -0.63
CA ASP A 85 2.63 -10.53 -1.42
C ASP A 85 1.40 -10.93 -0.58
N LEU A 86 0.23 -10.37 -0.92
CA LEU A 86 -0.99 -10.51 -0.12
C LEU A 86 -1.63 -11.91 -0.19
N ASP A 87 -1.31 -12.68 -1.23
CA ASP A 87 -1.81 -14.03 -1.47
C ASP A 87 -1.08 -15.09 -0.63
N THR A 88 0.16 -14.81 -0.22
CA THR A 88 0.97 -15.70 0.64
C THR A 88 1.00 -15.26 2.10
N LEU A 89 0.53 -14.04 2.38
CA LEU A 89 0.51 -13.47 3.72
C LEU A 89 -0.55 -14.11 4.62
N ASP A 90 -0.10 -14.78 5.67
CA ASP A 90 -0.99 -15.29 6.72
C ASP A 90 -1.30 -14.19 7.76
N LEU A 91 -2.52 -13.64 7.66
CA LEU A 91 -3.06 -12.67 8.60
C LEU A 91 -3.90 -13.31 9.72
N SER A 92 -4.00 -14.64 9.79
CA SER A 92 -4.81 -15.34 10.81
C SER A 92 -4.30 -15.11 12.24
N VAL A 93 -2.99 -14.91 12.38
CA VAL A 93 -2.29 -14.62 13.64
C VAL A 93 -2.33 -13.15 14.05
N ALA A 94 -2.70 -12.24 13.14
CA ALA A 94 -2.84 -10.83 13.48
C ALA A 94 -4.07 -10.65 14.39
N HIS A 95 -3.83 -10.19 15.62
CA HIS A 95 -4.86 -9.99 16.63
C HIS A 95 -6.01 -9.15 16.08
N GLN A 96 -7.21 -9.72 16.01
CA GLN A 96 -8.43 -9.00 15.60
C GLN A 96 -8.96 -8.04 16.68
N GLY A 97 -8.08 -7.54 17.56
CA GLY A 97 -8.42 -6.55 18.56
C GLY A 97 -8.91 -5.25 17.91
N PRO A 98 -9.57 -4.37 18.69
CA PRO A 98 -9.97 -3.06 18.19
C PRO A 98 -8.75 -2.32 17.64
N VAL A 99 -8.81 -1.93 16.37
CA VAL A 99 -7.78 -1.09 15.77
C VAL A 99 -8.02 0.32 16.28
N THR A 100 -7.15 0.80 17.16
CA THR A 100 -7.01 2.23 17.37
C THR A 100 -6.59 2.82 16.03
N LEU A 101 -7.45 3.67 15.45
CA LEU A 101 -7.07 4.51 14.32
C LEU A 101 -5.80 5.28 14.73
N ALA A 102 -4.97 5.68 13.76
CA ALA A 102 -3.82 6.52 14.11
C ALA A 102 -4.36 7.71 14.93
N ASP A 103 -3.86 7.87 16.17
CA ASP A 103 -4.46 8.78 17.16
C ASP A 103 -4.53 10.22 16.65
N GLU A 104 -3.64 10.59 15.72
CA GLU A 104 -3.62 11.88 15.03
C GLU A 104 -3.20 11.68 13.56
N VAL A 105 -4.16 11.62 12.65
CA VAL A 105 -3.90 11.94 11.23
C VAL A 105 -3.98 13.46 11.14
N ALA A 106 -2.85 14.13 10.88
CA ALA A 106 -2.88 15.57 10.62
C ALA A 106 -3.83 15.84 9.46
N ASP A 107 -4.62 16.93 9.55
CA ASP A 107 -5.70 17.29 8.62
C ASP A 107 -5.22 17.37 7.14
N GLU A 108 -3.91 17.52 6.92
CA GLU A 108 -3.28 17.62 5.60
C GLU A 108 -2.66 16.31 5.08
N THR A 109 -2.89 15.17 5.75
CA THR A 109 -2.30 13.90 5.32
C THR A 109 -3.02 13.38 4.06
N PRO A 110 -2.31 13.19 2.92
CA PRO A 110 -2.96 12.74 1.70
C PRO A 110 -3.52 11.33 1.85
N ALA A 111 -4.74 11.12 1.35
CA ALA A 111 -5.32 9.78 1.28
C ALA A 111 -4.72 8.95 0.13
N CYS A 112 -4.37 9.60 -0.99
CA CYS A 112 -3.82 8.93 -2.16
C CYS A 112 -2.87 9.80 -2.96
N ILE A 113 -2.01 9.14 -3.74
CA ILE A 113 -1.14 9.73 -4.77
C ILE A 113 -1.53 9.12 -6.11
N ILE A 114 -1.76 9.97 -7.11
CA ILE A 114 -2.16 9.57 -8.47
C ILE A 114 -1.22 10.21 -9.47
N TYR A 115 -0.53 9.39 -10.26
CA TYR A 115 0.28 9.86 -11.38
C TYR A 115 -0.57 9.97 -12.64
N THR A 116 -0.55 11.14 -13.27
CA THR A 116 -1.20 11.35 -14.57
C THR A 116 -0.29 10.86 -15.70
N SER A 117 -0.84 10.76 -16.91
CA SER A 117 -0.20 10.17 -18.09
C SER A 117 1.03 10.93 -18.62
N GLY A 118 1.56 11.93 -17.90
CA GLY A 118 2.85 12.56 -18.19
C GLY A 118 3.03 12.96 -19.64
N SER A 119 2.20 13.89 -20.13
CA SER A 119 2.55 14.63 -21.35
C SER A 119 3.54 15.73 -20.97
N THR A 120 4.82 15.54 -21.25
CA THR A 120 5.80 16.63 -21.26
C THR A 120 6.00 17.12 -22.68
#